data_AF-A0A4Y8AUL7-F1
#
_entry.id   AF-A0A4Y8AUL7-F1
#
_cell.length_a   1.000
_cell.length_b   1.000
_cell.length_c   1.000
_cell.angle_alpha   90.00
_cell.angle_beta   90.00
_cell.angle_gamma   90.00
#
_symmetry.space_group_name_H-M   'P 1'
#
loop_
_entity.id
_entity.type
_entity.pdbx_description
1 polymer ?
#
loop_
_entity_poly.entity_id
_entity_poly.type
_entity_poly.pdbx_seq_one_letter_code
_entity_poly.pdbx_strand_id
1 'polypeptide(L)'
;MLLALQSIRPFIANSILTRLNEGGPLFMYTTLLILIVIIILLIRGFLKPTARDKTITLVSSISLFVLVWGFLGQMLGLIGAFDAIEAAGDISPSVLAGGLKIAILSPLFGMIVFLIARIGIIILNLLKK
;
A
#
# COMPACT_ATOMS: atom_id res chain seq x y z
N MET A 1 8.29 -29.21 -24.30
CA MET A 1 8.95 -29.39 -22.99
C MET A 1 9.71 -28.14 -22.50
N LEU A 2 10.29 -27.31 -23.39
CA LEU A 2 10.90 -26.01 -23.01
C LEU A 2 9.90 -24.91 -22.58
N LEU A 3 8.62 -24.99 -23.00
CA LEU A 3 7.57 -24.02 -22.63
C LEU A 3 7.05 -24.21 -21.19
N ALA A 4 7.23 -25.38 -20.59
CA ALA A 4 6.83 -25.66 -19.21
C ALA A 4 7.86 -25.19 -18.17
N LEU A 5 9.07 -24.80 -18.61
CA LEU A 5 10.14 -24.30 -17.74
C LEU A 5 10.11 -22.78 -17.57
N GLN A 6 9.31 -22.04 -18.36
CA GLN A 6 9.12 -20.60 -18.18
C GLN A 6 8.06 -20.24 -17.12
N SER A 7 7.21 -21.19 -16.70
CA SER A 7 6.20 -21.00 -15.66
C SER A 7 6.76 -21.10 -14.23
N ILE A 8 8.03 -21.49 -14.09
CA ILE A 8 8.75 -21.61 -12.81
C ILE A 8 9.74 -20.44 -12.68
N ARG A 9 9.27 -19.21 -12.94
CA ARG A 9 9.96 -17.97 -12.54
C ARG A 9 9.46 -17.58 -11.15
N PRO A 10 10.27 -16.95 -10.27
CA PRO A 10 10.00 -16.85 -8.83
C PRO A 10 8.60 -16.28 -8.59
N PHE A 11 7.69 -17.18 -8.21
CA PHE A 11 6.24 -17.01 -8.20
C PHE A 11 5.78 -15.87 -7.28
N ILE A 12 6.67 -15.39 -6.41
CA ILE A 12 6.39 -14.41 -5.36
C ILE A 12 6.91 -13.02 -5.75
N ALA A 13 8.15 -12.91 -6.24
CA ALA A 13 8.74 -11.61 -6.58
C ALA A 13 8.09 -10.99 -7.82
N ASN A 14 7.82 -11.80 -8.86
CA ASN A 14 7.15 -11.32 -10.07
C ASN A 14 5.70 -10.89 -9.76
N SER A 15 5.03 -11.56 -8.82
CA SER A 15 3.64 -11.26 -8.47
C SER A 15 3.50 -9.94 -7.71
N ILE A 16 4.37 -9.66 -6.72
CA ILE A 16 4.29 -8.43 -5.92
C ILE A 16 4.67 -7.21 -6.74
N LEU A 17 5.78 -7.27 -7.49
CA LEU A 17 6.21 -6.16 -8.35
C LEU A 17 5.17 -5.82 -9.41
N THR A 18 4.51 -6.83 -9.97
CA THR A 18 3.42 -6.62 -10.93
C THR A 18 2.25 -5.89 -10.28
N ARG A 19 1.82 -6.27 -9.07
CA ARG A 19 0.74 -5.56 -8.35
C ARG A 19 1.12 -4.13 -7.96
N LEU A 20 2.38 -3.88 -7.60
CA LEU A 20 2.88 -2.53 -7.31
C LEU A 20 2.85 -1.64 -8.55
N ASN A 21 3.17 -2.20 -9.72
CA ASN A 21 3.09 -1.46 -10.99
C ASN A 21 1.64 -1.28 -11.46
N GLU A 22 0.77 -2.27 -11.24
CA GLU A 22 -0.66 -2.19 -11.59
C GLU A 22 -1.38 -1.11 -10.78
N GLY A 23 -1.21 -1.07 -9.46
CA GLY A 23 -1.95 -0.19 -8.54
C GLY A 23 -1.62 1.31 -8.61
N GLY A 24 -0.94 1.77 -9.66
CA GLY A 24 -0.41 3.12 -9.77
C GLY A 24 0.98 3.21 -9.13
N PRO A 25 2.07 3.18 -9.93
CA PRO A 25 3.44 3.13 -9.41
C PRO A 25 3.75 4.21 -8.37
N LEU A 26 3.30 5.44 -8.61
CA LEU A 26 3.54 6.56 -7.69
C LEU A 26 2.97 6.28 -6.30
N PHE A 27 1.71 5.84 -6.20
CA PHE A 27 1.06 5.60 -4.91
C PHE A 27 1.63 4.36 -4.21
N MET A 28 1.84 3.28 -4.97
CA MET A 28 2.31 2.01 -4.46
C MET A 28 3.77 2.09 -3.96
N TYR A 29 4.70 2.64 -4.75
CA TYR A 29 6.10 2.77 -4.34
C TYR A 29 6.29 3.78 -3.20
N THR A 30 5.50 4.87 -3.17
CA THR A 30 5.52 5.81 -2.03
C THR A 30 5.05 5.13 -0.75
N THR A 31 3.97 4.33 -0.84
CA THR A 31 3.46 3.54 0.30
C THR A 31 4.49 2.53 0.79
N LEU A 32 5.21 1.88 -0.14
CA LEU A 32 6.30 0.95 0.20
C LEU A 32 7.46 1.66 0.92
N LEU A 33 7.86 2.85 0.46
CA LEU A 33 8.88 3.66 1.13
C LEU A 33 8.44 4.04 2.54
N ILE A 34 7.17 4.45 2.71
CA ILE A 34 6.61 4.79 4.02
C ILE A 34 6.56 3.57 4.95
N LEU A 35 6.25 2.38 4.43
CA LEU A 35 6.32 1.14 5.20
C LEU A 35 7.73 0.89 5.74
N ILE A 36 8.77 1.08 4.92
CA ILE A 36 10.16 0.95 5.36
C ILE A 36 10.48 1.95 6.49
N VAL A 37 10.04 3.21 6.35
CA VAL A 37 10.22 4.23 7.39
C VAL A 37 9.50 3.85 8.69
N ILE A 38 8.25 3.34 8.60
CA ILE A 38 7.49 2.85 9.76
C ILE A 38 8.25 1.72 10.44
N ILE A 39 8.77 0.74 9.70
CA ILE A 39 9.52 -0.39 10.26
C ILE A 39 10.77 0.12 11.00
N ILE A 40 11.54 1.04 10.40
CA ILE A 40 12.73 1.63 11.04
C ILE A 40 12.36 2.35 12.33
N LEU A 41 11.29 3.14 12.32
CA LEU A 41 10.82 3.86 13.51
C LEU A 41 10.34 2.89 14.60
N LEU A 42 9.56 1.86 14.25
CA LEU A 42 9.10 0.85 15.19
C LEU A 42 10.29 0.12 15.83
N ILE A 43 11.26 -0.34 15.03
CA ILE A 43 12.50 -0.96 15.55
C ILE A 43 13.21 -0.01 16.53
N ARG A 44 13.35 1.27 16.16
CA ARG A 44 13.93 2.28 17.07
C ARG A 44 13.13 2.41 18.38
N GLY A 45 11.79 2.37 18.33
CA GLY A 45 10.93 2.43 19.51
C GLY A 45 11.02 1.19 20.41
N PHE A 46 11.29 0.02 19.83
CA PHE A 46 11.54 -1.21 20.57
C PHE A 46 12.92 -1.22 21.23
N LEU A 47 13.95 -0.74 20.53
CA LEU A 47 15.34 -0.75 21.03
C LEU A 47 15.65 0.40 22.00
N LYS A 48 14.98 1.54 21.89
CA LYS A 48 15.29 2.74 22.69
C LYS A 48 14.06 3.20 23.49
N PRO A 49 13.89 2.75 24.75
CA PRO A 49 12.78 3.16 25.61
C PRO A 49 12.64 4.67 25.77
N THR A 50 13.77 5.40 25.84
CA THR A 50 13.82 6.86 25.97
C THR A 50 13.24 7.62 24.77
N ALA A 51 13.17 6.99 23.60
CA ALA A 51 12.64 7.60 22.37
C ALA A 51 11.22 7.11 22.02
N ARG A 52 10.60 6.28 22.88
CA ARG A 52 9.37 5.55 22.56
C ARG A 52 8.17 6.49 22.34
N ASP A 53 8.02 7.52 23.16
CA ASP A 53 6.91 8.47 23.05
C ASP A 53 6.92 9.23 21.73
N LYS A 54 8.09 9.78 21.38
CA LYS A 54 8.30 10.44 20.09
C LYS A 54 8.06 9.48 18.93
N THR A 55 8.48 8.22 19.07
CA THR A 55 8.27 7.19 18.05
C THR A 55 6.78 6.90 17.85
N ILE A 56 6.02 6.70 18.93
CA ILE A 56 4.58 6.45 18.87
C ILE A 56 3.86 7.60 18.17
N THR A 57 4.18 8.86 18.54
CA THR A 57 3.57 10.03 17.90
C THR A 57 3.89 10.09 16.41
N LEU A 58 5.16 9.92 16.01
CA LEU A 58 5.57 9.94 14.61
C LEU A 58 4.90 8.82 13.80
N VAL A 59 4.96 7.58 14.29
CA VAL A 59 4.34 6.43 13.60
C VAL A 59 2.83 6.63 13.50
N SER A 60 2.17 7.20 14.52
CA SER A 60 0.73 7.49 14.47
C SER A 60 0.39 8.48 13.36
N SER A 61 1.11 9.61 13.26
CA SER A 61 0.90 10.60 12.21
C SER A 61 1.18 10.04 10.81
N ILE A 62 2.30 9.33 10.64
CA ILE A 62 2.68 8.71 9.36
C ILE A 62 1.67 7.63 8.95
N SER A 63 1.15 6.85 9.90
CA SER A 63 0.14 5.83 9.63
C SER A 63 -1.15 6.43 9.06
N LEU A 64 -1.63 7.55 9.63
CA LEU A 64 -2.82 8.21 9.09
C LEU A 64 -2.56 8.80 7.70
N PHE A 65 -1.37 9.38 7.50
CA PHE A 65 -0.97 9.87 6.19
C PHE A 65 -0.98 8.75 5.14
N VAL A 66 -0.38 7.59 5.42
CA VAL A 66 -0.29 6.50 4.43
C VAL A 66 -1.67 5.92 4.10
N LEU A 67 -2.59 5.90 5.08
CA LEU A 67 -3.96 5.46 4.86
C LEU A 67 -4.67 6.40 3.86
N VAL A 68 -4.64 7.71 4.13
CA VAL A 68 -5.26 8.73 3.27
C VAL A 68 -4.58 8.77 1.89
N TRP A 69 -3.27 8.60 1.83
CA TRP A 69 -2.51 8.51 0.59
C TRP A 69 -2.98 7.37 -0.30
N GLY A 70 -3.29 6.20 0.28
CA GLY A 70 -3.87 5.08 -0.45
C GLY A 70 -5.23 5.40 -1.08
N PHE A 71 -6.12 6.07 -0.32
CA PHE A 71 -7.42 6.55 -0.81
C PHE A 71 -7.30 7.64 -1.87
N LEU A 72 -6.30 8.53 -1.77
CA LEU A 72 -6.03 9.52 -2.82
C LEU A 72 -5.72 8.83 -4.16
N GLY A 73 -4.89 7.78 -4.15
CA GLY A 73 -4.61 6.99 -5.35
C GLY A 73 -5.86 6.31 -5.92
N GLN A 74 -6.76 5.82 -5.06
CA GLN A 74 -8.06 5.28 -5.50
C GLN A 74 -8.89 6.34 -6.21
N MET A 75 -9.03 7.53 -5.63
CA MET A 75 -9.86 8.60 -6.18
C MET A 75 -9.35 9.02 -7.58
N LEU A 76 -8.03 9.16 -7.75
CA LEU A 76 -7.47 9.47 -9.07
C LEU A 76 -7.67 8.33 -10.07
N GLY A 77 -7.53 7.08 -9.64
CA GLY A 77 -7.80 5.91 -10.50
C GLY A 77 -9.27 5.81 -10.93
N LEU A 78 -10.20 6.14 -10.03
CA LEU A 78 -11.63 6.19 -10.34
C LEU A 78 -11.97 7.34 -11.29
N ILE A 79 -11.41 8.54 -11.08
CA ILE A 79 -11.57 9.66 -12.00
C ILE A 79 -11.13 9.25 -13.41
N GLY A 80 -9.93 8.70 -13.57
CA GLY A 80 -9.45 8.25 -14.89
C GLY A 80 -10.30 7.13 -15.51
N ALA A 81 -10.88 6.25 -14.70
CA ALA A 81 -11.80 5.23 -15.19
C ALA A 81 -13.13 5.84 -15.68
N PHE A 82 -13.67 6.84 -14.98
CA PHE A 82 -14.88 7.54 -15.39
C PHE A 82 -14.65 8.44 -16.61
N ASP A 83 -13.51 9.13 -16.71
CA ASP A 83 -13.12 9.92 -17.89
C ASP A 83 -13.06 9.02 -19.15
N ALA A 84 -12.55 7.81 -19.00
CA ALA A 84 -12.53 6.83 -20.08
C ALA A 84 -13.95 6.41 -20.50
N ILE A 85 -14.86 6.18 -19.53
CA ILE A 85 -16.28 5.87 -19.79
C ILE A 85 -16.95 7.02 -20.54
N GLU A 86 -16.74 8.26 -20.10
CA GLU A 86 -17.30 9.45 -20.73
C GLU A 86 -16.83 9.61 -22.17
N ALA A 87 -15.55 9.38 -22.45
CA ALA A 87 -14.98 9.54 -23.79
C ALA A 87 -15.34 8.42 -24.78
N ALA A 88 -15.51 7.18 -24.29
CA ALA A 88 -15.71 6.01 -25.15
C ALA A 88 -17.19 5.72 -25.49
N GLY A 89 -18.14 6.21 -24.67
CA GLY A 89 -19.58 6.02 -24.85
C GLY A 89 -20.07 4.61 -24.49
N ASP A 90 -19.47 3.56 -25.06
CA ASP A 90 -19.79 2.15 -24.75
C ASP A 90 -18.54 1.40 -24.29
N ILE A 91 -18.48 1.04 -23.01
CA ILE A 91 -17.37 0.28 -22.42
C ILE A 91 -17.88 -1.08 -21.95
N SER A 92 -17.24 -2.15 -22.44
CA SER A 92 -17.56 -3.49 -21.98
C SER A 92 -17.38 -3.61 -20.45
N PRO A 93 -18.32 -4.25 -19.73
CA PRO A 93 -18.22 -4.39 -18.27
C PRO A 93 -16.91 -5.02 -17.76
N SER A 94 -16.27 -5.88 -18.57
CA SER A 94 -14.99 -6.50 -18.24
C SER A 94 -13.82 -5.50 -18.16
N VAL A 95 -13.80 -4.49 -19.02
CA VAL A 95 -12.78 -3.43 -19.01
C VAL A 95 -12.95 -2.53 -17.79
N LEU A 96 -14.20 -2.15 -17.48
CA LEU A 96 -14.51 -1.37 -16.28
C LEU A 96 -14.11 -2.12 -15.00
N ALA A 97 -14.44 -3.41 -14.91
CA ALA A 97 -14.05 -4.24 -13.77
C ALA A 97 -12.52 -4.31 -13.59
N GLY A 98 -11.76 -4.31 -14.69
CA GLY A 98 -10.30 -4.24 -14.67
C GLY A 98 -9.78 -2.93 -14.05
N GLY A 99 -10.33 -1.78 -14.47
CA GLY A 99 -9.97 -0.47 -13.94
C GLY A 99 -10.31 -0.31 -12.45
N LEU A 100 -11.50 -0.77 -12.04
CA LEU A 100 -11.94 -0.74 -10.64
C LEU A 100 -11.06 -1.62 -9.74
N LYS A 101 -10.68 -2.82 -10.22
CA LYS A 101 -9.74 -3.69 -9.50
C LYS A 101 -8.42 -2.97 -9.23
N ILE A 102 -7.89 -2.26 -10.22
CA ILE A 102 -6.63 -1.52 -10.09
C ILE A 102 -6.78 -0.38 -9.08
N ALA A 103 -7.87 0.38 -9.13
CA ALA A 103 -8.13 1.49 -8.19
C ALA A 103 -8.16 1.04 -6.72
N ILE A 104 -8.58 -0.20 -6.44
CA ILE A 104 -8.65 -0.76 -5.08
C ILE A 104 -7.28 -1.20 -4.54
N LEU A 105 -6.27 -1.42 -5.39
CA LEU A 105 -4.95 -1.87 -4.94
C LEU A 105 -4.24 -0.84 -4.05
N SER A 106 -4.29 0.44 -4.42
CA SER A 106 -3.70 1.55 -3.66
C SER A 106 -4.23 1.67 -2.22
N PRO A 107 -5.56 1.80 -1.98
CA PRO A 107 -6.12 1.92 -0.63
C PRO A 107 -5.94 0.63 0.16
N LEU A 108 -6.02 -0.54 -0.49
CA LEU A 108 -5.77 -1.82 0.16
C LEU A 108 -4.34 -1.88 0.72
N PHE A 109 -3.35 -1.47 -0.07
CA PHE A 109 -1.97 -1.47 0.39
C PHE A 109 -1.76 -0.44 1.52
N GLY A 110 -2.31 0.78 1.38
CA GLY A 110 -2.28 1.79 2.44
C GLY A 110 -2.91 1.31 3.75
N MET A 111 -4.05 0.59 3.69
CA MET A 111 -4.71 -0.02 4.85
C MET A 111 -3.83 -1.08 5.51
N ILE A 112 -3.17 -1.96 4.73
CA ILE A 112 -2.26 -2.96 5.28
C ILE A 112 -1.11 -2.29 6.04
N VAL A 113 -0.46 -1.28 5.45
CA VAL A 113 0.63 -0.54 6.09
C VAL A 113 0.14 0.19 7.35
N PHE A 114 -1.04 0.79 7.31
CA PHE A 114 -1.68 1.42 8.46
C PHE A 114 -1.89 0.44 9.62
N LEU A 115 -2.42 -0.76 9.33
CA LEU A 115 -2.65 -1.80 10.35
C LEU A 115 -1.34 -2.28 10.96
N ILE A 116 -0.28 -2.47 10.16
CA ILE A 116 1.06 -2.82 10.66
C ILE A 116 1.57 -1.75 11.63
N ALA A 117 1.47 -0.48 11.26
CA ALA A 117 1.85 0.64 12.14
C ALA A 117 1.03 0.64 13.45
N ARG A 118 -0.29 0.42 13.38
CA ARG A 118 -1.17 0.42 14.55
C ARG A 118 -0.86 -0.72 15.51
N ILE A 119 -0.61 -1.92 14.99
CA ILE A 119 -0.17 -3.06 15.81
C ILE A 119 1.16 -2.72 16.51
N GLY A 120 2.13 -2.17 15.78
CA GLY A 120 3.40 -1.73 16.36
C GLY A 120 3.24 -0.71 17.48
N ILE A 121 2.38 0.31 17.29
CA ILE A 121 2.06 1.30 18.33
C ILE A 121 1.42 0.65 19.56
N ILE A 122 0.47 -0.27 19.37
CA ILE A 122 -0.20 -0.97 20.47
C ILE A 122 0.84 -1.72 21.32
N ILE A 123 1.75 -2.47 20.69
CA ILE A 123 2.80 -3.20 21.41
C ILE A 123 3.72 -2.23 22.15
N LEU A 124 4.15 -1.13 21.53
CA LEU A 124 4.99 -0.13 22.19
C LEU A 124 4.29 0.49 23.41
N ASN A 125 2.99 0.78 23.32
CA ASN A 125 2.20 1.26 24.45
C ASN A 125 2.10 0.25 25.59
N LEU A 126 2.00 -1.05 25.28
CA LEU A 126 1.99 -2.11 26.30
C LEU A 126 3.33 -2.20 27.02
N LEU A 127 4.45 -2.05 26.32
CA LEU A 127 5.80 -2.08 26.90
C LEU A 127 6.15 -0.81 27.68
N LYS A 128 5.36 0.27 27.52
CA LYS A 128 5.56 1.56 28.22
C LYS A 128 5.06 1.50 29.67
N LYS A 129 4.15 0.58 29.98
CA LYS A 129 3.79 0.24 31.37
C LYS A 129 4.96 -0.45 32.05
#